data_AF-A0A846CA25-F1
#
_entry.id   AF-A0A846CA25-F1
#
_cell.length_a   1.000
_cell.length_b   1.000
_cell.length_c   1.000
_cell.angle_alpha   90.00
_cell.angle_beta   90.00
_cell.angle_gamma   90.00
#
_symmetry.space_group_name_H-M   'P 1'
#
loop_
_entity.id
_entity.type
_entity.pdbx_description
1 polymer ?
#
loop_
_entity_poly.entity_id
_entity_poly.type
_entity_poly.pdbx_seq_one_letter_code
_entity_poly.pdbx_strand_id
1 'polypeptide(L)'
;MFTGTQTTTTRPTLYFGSTGEDVEYLQRWLNAAGFGSLVVDGIFGVATQEAVKKFQKYYGLTVDGIVGPQSWGTLEWIDLEGSIY
;
A
#
# COMPACT_ATOMS: atom_id res chain seq x y z
N MET A 1 -23.33 -8.53 -13.94
CA MET A 1 -22.66 -9.84 -13.79
C MET A 1 -21.16 -9.53 -13.70
N PHE A 2 -20.57 -9.57 -12.51
CA PHE A 2 -19.12 -9.41 -12.33
C PHE A 2 -18.56 -10.79 -11.98
N THR A 3 -17.99 -11.47 -12.97
CA THR A 3 -17.27 -12.72 -12.79
C THR A 3 -15.80 -12.40 -12.55
N GLY A 4 -15.40 -12.46 -11.29
CA GLY A 4 -14.02 -12.40 -10.82
C GLY A 4 -14.05 -12.77 -9.35
N THR A 5 -13.39 -13.87 -8.99
CA THR A 5 -13.29 -14.31 -7.59
C THR A 5 -12.54 -13.25 -6.79
N GLN A 6 -13.25 -12.30 -6.20
CA GLN A 6 -12.73 -11.44 -5.13
C GLN A 6 -12.49 -12.34 -3.93
N THR A 7 -11.31 -12.98 -3.88
CA THR A 7 -10.77 -13.45 -2.60
C THR A 7 -10.65 -12.21 -1.74
N THR A 8 -11.59 -12.05 -0.80
CA THR A 8 -11.61 -11.02 0.23
C THR A 8 -10.47 -11.25 1.24
N THR A 9 -9.24 -11.35 0.75
CA THR A 9 -8.04 -11.41 1.59
C THR A 9 -7.87 -10.01 2.16
N THR A 10 -8.58 -9.76 3.25
CA THR A 10 -8.53 -8.48 3.97
C THR A 10 -7.11 -8.37 4.51
N ARG A 11 -6.22 -7.71 3.76
CA ARG A 11 -4.85 -7.46 4.21
C ARG A 11 -4.90 -6.73 5.56
N PRO A 12 -4.01 -7.07 6.50
CA PRO A 12 -4.01 -6.46 7.81
C PRO A 12 -3.82 -4.95 7.69
N THR A 13 -4.40 -4.20 8.63
CA THR A 13 -4.13 -2.77 8.72
C THR A 13 -2.69 -2.56 9.16
N LEU A 14 -1.86 -1.95 8.31
CA LEU A 14 -0.47 -1.66 8.64
C LEU A 14 -0.33 -0.25 9.20
N TYR A 15 0.48 -0.12 10.24
CA TYR A 15 0.75 1.15 10.91
C TYR A 15 2.19 1.16 11.43
N PHE A 16 2.63 2.29 11.98
CA PHE A 16 3.97 2.43 12.54
C PHE A 16 4.30 1.31 13.53
N GLY A 17 5.41 0.61 13.30
CA GLY A 17 5.85 -0.55 14.08
C GLY A 17 5.28 -1.90 13.62
N SER A 18 4.39 -1.92 12.62
CA SER A 18 3.97 -3.17 11.96
C SER A 18 5.16 -3.81 11.25
N THR A 19 5.20 -5.14 11.22
CA THR A 19 6.27 -5.89 10.55
C THR A 19 5.72 -7.10 9.81
N GLY A 20 6.39 -7.54 8.75
CA GLY A 20 6.09 -8.78 8.04
C GLY A 20 6.00 -8.62 6.52
N GLU A 21 5.57 -9.68 5.85
CA GLU A 21 5.52 -9.76 4.38
C GLU A 21 4.60 -8.71 3.76
N ASP A 22 3.50 -8.34 4.42
CA ASP A 22 2.62 -7.27 3.95
C ASP A 22 3.31 -5.89 3.93
N VAL A 23 4.21 -5.66 4.89
CA VAL A 23 5.00 -4.42 4.96
C VAL A 23 6.06 -4.43 3.85
N GLU A 24 6.71 -5.56 3.61
CA GLU A 24 7.66 -5.68 2.48
C GLU A 24 6.96 -5.41 1.15
N TYR A 25 5.78 -6.00 0.96
CA TYR A 25 4.98 -5.79 -0.24
C TYR A 25 4.63 -4.30 -0.41
N LEU A 26 4.17 -3.65 0.65
CA LEU A 26 3.90 -2.21 0.64
C LEU A 26 5.15 -1.40 0.31
N GLN A 27 6.30 -1.70 0.90
CA GLN A 27 7.55 -0.99 0.66
C GLN A 27 8.01 -1.12 -0.80
N ARG A 28 7.95 -2.33 -1.37
CA ARG A 28 8.25 -2.59 -2.79
C ARG A 28 7.34 -1.77 -3.69
N TRP A 29 6.04 -1.78 -3.41
CA TRP A 29 5.06 -1.04 -4.20
C TRP A 29 5.28 0.47 -4.11
N LEU A 30 5.49 1.02 -2.90
CA LEU A 30 5.75 2.45 -2.71
C LEU A 30 7.02 2.91 -3.44
N ASN A 31 8.04 2.07 -3.49
CA ASN A 31 9.25 2.34 -4.27
C ASN A 31 8.98 2.30 -5.77
N ALA A 32 8.27 1.29 -6.26
CA ALA A 32 7.92 1.14 -7.68
C ALA A 32 7.03 2.28 -8.18
N ALA A 33 6.09 2.73 -7.35
CA ALA A 33 5.21 3.86 -7.63
C ALA A 33 5.89 5.24 -7.44
N GLY A 34 7.15 5.28 -7.01
CA GLY A 34 7.93 6.51 -6.87
C GLY A 34 7.56 7.38 -5.66
N PHE A 35 6.84 6.82 -4.68
CA PHE A 35 6.49 7.53 -3.44
C PHE A 35 7.62 7.58 -2.41
N GLY A 36 8.67 6.76 -2.60
CA GLY A 36 9.84 6.76 -1.72
C GLY A 36 11.01 5.95 -2.26
N SER A 37 12.09 5.93 -1.46
CA SER A 37 13.24 5.05 -1.62
C SER A 37 13.48 4.31 -0.30
N LEU A 38 12.51 3.48 0.04
CA LEU A 38 12.45 2.70 1.26
C LEU A 38 13.35 1.47 1.16
N VAL A 39 13.95 1.09 2.28
CA VAL A 39 14.51 -0.25 2.41
C VAL A 39 13.34 -1.23 2.54
N VAL A 40 13.37 -2.30 1.76
CA VAL A 40 12.38 -3.38 1.87
C VAL A 40 12.87 -4.37 2.92
N ASP A 41 12.66 -4.00 4.18
CA ASP A 41 13.07 -4.77 5.36
C ASP A 41 11.88 -5.40 6.09
N GLY A 42 10.65 -5.14 5.62
CA GLY A 42 9.45 -5.62 6.26
C GLY A 42 9.14 -4.90 7.56
N ILE A 43 9.71 -3.72 7.80
CA ILE A 43 9.51 -2.92 9.02
C ILE A 43 8.85 -1.59 8.67
N PHE A 44 7.69 -1.34 9.27
CA PHE A 44 6.95 -0.11 9.06
C PHE A 44 7.52 0.99 9.96
N GLY A 45 8.65 1.55 9.54
CA GLY A 45 9.32 2.66 10.20
C GLY A 45 8.80 4.04 9.78
N VAL A 46 9.51 5.09 10.22
CA VAL A 46 9.20 6.49 9.90
C VAL A 46 9.21 6.73 8.38
N ALA A 47 10.21 6.20 7.67
CA ALA A 47 10.32 6.36 6.22
C ALA A 47 9.11 5.75 5.49
N THR A 48 8.70 4.54 5.86
CA THR A 48 7.51 3.87 5.31
C THR A 48 6.25 4.70 5.58
N GLN A 49 6.10 5.22 6.80
CA GLN A 49 4.97 6.07 7.16
C GLN A 49 4.91 7.35 6.32
N GLU A 50 6.04 8.02 6.08
CA GLU A 50 6.10 9.21 5.24
C GLU A 50 5.73 8.91 3.79
N ALA A 51 6.21 7.78 3.24
CA ALA A 51 5.85 7.35 1.89
C ALA A 51 4.36 7.01 1.79
N VAL A 52 3.77 6.36 2.79
CA VAL A 52 2.32 6.10 2.85
C VAL A 52 1.53 7.41 2.88
N LYS A 53 1.95 8.39 3.69
CA LYS A 53 1.29 9.70 3.72
C LYS A 53 1.35 10.42 2.37
N LYS A 54 2.47 10.32 1.65
CA LYS A 54 2.59 10.86 0.29
C LYS A 54 1.64 10.17 -0.68
N PHE A 55 1.60 8.83 -0.64
CA PHE A 55 0.67 8.02 -1.43
C PHE A 55 -0.79 8.42 -1.15
N GLN A 56 -1.20 8.44 0.12
CA GLN A 56 -2.56 8.83 0.53
C GLN A 56 -2.91 10.23 0.04
N LYS A 57 -2.00 11.19 0.20
CA LYS A 57 -2.19 12.56 -0.28
C LYS A 57 -2.35 12.63 -1.80
N TYR A 58 -1.58 11.84 -2.54
CA TYR A 58 -1.62 11.82 -4.00
C TYR A 58 -2.94 11.29 -4.55
N TYR A 59 -3.46 10.21 -3.95
CA TYR A 59 -4.73 9.59 -4.35
C TYR A 59 -5.97 10.18 -3.64
N GLY A 60 -5.81 11.26 -2.87
CA GLY A 60 -6.92 11.91 -2.18
C GLY A 60 -7.55 11.08 -1.06
N LEU A 61 -6.79 10.15 -0.48
CA LEU A 61 -7.18 9.36 0.68
C LEU A 61 -6.95 10.13 1.99
N THR A 62 -7.51 9.64 3.09
CA THR A 62 -7.20 10.13 4.43
C THR A 62 -5.71 9.97 4.72
N VAL A 63 -5.00 11.08 4.99
CA VAL A 63 -3.55 11.10 5.22
C VAL A 63 -3.22 10.82 6.69
N ASP A 64 -3.52 9.61 7.15
CA ASP A 64 -3.26 9.14 8.52
C ASP A 64 -1.92 8.40 8.67
N GLY A 65 -1.29 8.00 7.56
CA GLY A 65 -0.10 7.16 7.56
C GLY A 65 -0.37 5.71 7.97
N ILE A 66 -1.61 5.25 7.87
CA ILE A 66 -2.08 3.90 8.18
C ILE A 66 -2.62 3.26 6.90
N VAL A 67 -2.13 2.07 6.56
CA VAL A 67 -2.59 1.32 5.38
C VAL A 67 -3.74 0.42 5.80
N GLY A 68 -4.95 0.97 5.75
CA GLY A 68 -6.19 0.24 5.95
C GLY A 68 -6.82 -0.26 4.65
N PRO A 69 -8.05 -0.82 4.70
CA PRO A 69 -8.74 -1.40 3.54
C PRO A 69 -8.91 -0.45 2.35
N GLN A 70 -9.10 0.85 2.59
CA GLN A 70 -9.18 1.84 1.51
C GLN A 70 -7.82 2.03 0.82
N SER A 71 -6.74 2.11 1.59
CA SER A 71 -5.38 2.23 1.03
C SER A 71 -5.00 0.96 0.26
N TRP A 72 -5.32 -0.21 0.81
CA TRP A 72 -5.13 -1.50 0.12
C TRP A 72 -5.96 -1.60 -1.16
N GLY A 73 -7.24 -1.24 -1.11
CA GLY A 73 -8.12 -1.26 -2.27
C GLY A 73 -7.61 -0.35 -3.39
N THR A 74 -7.13 0.85 -3.07
CA THR A 74 -6.50 1.74 -4.06
C THR A 74 -5.21 1.14 -4.62
N LEU A 75 -4.34 0.58 -3.78
CA LEU A 75 -3.10 -0.06 -4.21
C LEU A 75 -3.37 -1.23 -5.16
N GLU A 76 -4.25 -2.14 -4.77
CA GLU A 76 -4.62 -3.34 -5.55
C GLU A 76 -5.35 -2.96 -6.83
N TRP A 77 -6.18 -1.93 -6.80
CA TRP A 77 -6.81 -1.37 -8.01
C TRP A 77 -5.75 -0.85 -8.99
N ILE A 78 -4.72 -0.14 -8.52
CA ILE A 78 -3.60 0.31 -9.36
C ILE A 78 -2.78 -0.87 -9.90
N ASP A 79 -2.51 -1.88 -9.07
CA ASP A 79 -1.76 -3.08 -9.47
C ASP A 79 -2.49 -3.86 -10.58
N LEU A 80 -3.83 -3.95 -10.49
CA LEU A 80 -4.67 -4.60 -11.49
C LEU A 80 -4.86 -3.76 -12.77
N GLU A 81 -5.00 -2.43 -12.64
CA GLU A 81 -5.18 -1.52 -13.79
C GLU A 81 -3.87 -1.10 -14.47
N GLY A 82 -2.72 -1.28 -13.83
CA GLY A 82 -1.40 -1.04 -14.41
C GLY A 82 -1.01 -1.97 -15.56
N SER A 83 -1.88 -2.91 -15.95
CA SER A 83 -1.65 -3.84 -17.07
C SER A 83 -2.19 -3.37 -18.43
N ILE A 84 -2.71 -2.14 -18.56
CA ILE A 84 -3.35 -1.65 -19.82
C ILE A 84 -2.70 -0.44 -20.50
N TYR A 85 -1.46 -0.05 -20.18
CA TYR A 85 -0.68 0.87 -21.03
C TYR A 85 0.79 0.51 -21.11
#